data_AF-A0A973DLA0-F1
#
_entry.id   AF-A0A973DLA0-F1
#
_cell.length_a   1.000
_cell.length_b   1.000
_cell.length_c   1.000
_cell.angle_alpha   90.00
_cell.angle_beta   90.00
_cell.angle_gamma   90.00
#
_symmetry.space_group_name_H-M   'P 1'
#
loop_
_entity.id
_entity.type
_entity.pdbx_description
1 polymer ?
#
loop_
_entity_poly.entity_id
_entity_poly.type
_entity_poly.pdbx_seq_one_letter_code
_entity_poly.pdbx_strand_id
1 'polypeptide(L)'
;MTPQEQLLTVIALTLISGLAMPAGALLANIGRIHPNWLDQEFKHGVIAFGGGALLSAVALVLVPQGIEGLSMFWAAVYFCGGGFAFMAIDILLYRLNTPASQLAAMLSDFIPEALALGAAFAMGGSSGFLLAGLMTLQNLPEGFNAFRELKDSSSFSATKIITLFFIMSL
;
A
#
# COMPACT_ATOMS: atom_id res chain seq x y z
N MET A 1 -23.33 14.20 3.19
CA MET A 1 -23.04 13.30 4.31
C MET A 1 -22.90 14.12 5.57
N THR A 2 -23.43 13.64 6.68
CA THR A 2 -23.14 14.20 8.00
C THR A 2 -21.66 13.92 8.37
N PRO A 3 -21.05 14.67 9.30
CA PRO A 3 -19.68 14.39 9.75
C PRO A 3 -19.49 12.97 10.30
N GLN A 4 -20.52 12.40 10.91
CA GLN A 4 -20.51 11.03 11.42
C GLN A 4 -20.49 10.00 10.27
N GLU A 5 -21.28 10.22 9.21
CA GLU A 5 -21.28 9.37 8.02
C GLU A 5 -19.94 9.41 7.27
N GLN A 6 -19.29 10.59 7.21
CA GLN A 6 -17.96 10.73 6.62
C GLN A 6 -16.92 9.94 7.40
N LEU A 7 -16.91 10.06 8.74
CA LEU A 7 -15.98 9.32 9.58
C LEU A 7 -16.14 7.80 9.40
N LEU A 8 -17.38 7.31 9.41
CA LEU A 8 -17.66 5.88 9.20
C LEU A 8 -17.20 5.42 7.81
N THR A 9 -17.39 6.27 6.79
CA THR A 9 -16.95 5.99 5.42
C THR A 9 -15.43 5.90 5.33
N VAL A 10 -14.70 6.83 5.94
CA VAL A 10 -13.23 6.80 5.99
C VAL A 10 -12.74 5.54 6.69
N ILE A 11 -13.28 5.23 7.87
CA ILE A 11 -12.90 4.02 8.63
C ILE A 11 -13.17 2.78 7.79
N ALA A 12 -14.34 2.66 7.16
CA ALA A 12 -14.69 1.51 6.33
C ALA A 12 -13.77 1.39 5.11
N LEU A 13 -13.48 2.48 4.41
CA LEU A 13 -12.65 2.46 3.20
C LEU A 13 -11.18 2.21 3.51
N THR A 14 -10.64 2.80 4.58
CA THR A 14 -9.28 2.52 5.04
C THR A 14 -9.16 1.06 5.47
N LEU A 15 -10.14 0.53 6.20
CA LEU A 15 -10.16 -0.88 6.59
C LEU A 15 -10.25 -1.81 5.37
N ILE A 16 -11.12 -1.53 4.41
CA ILE A 16 -11.21 -2.31 3.15
C ILE A 16 -9.87 -2.28 2.41
N SER A 17 -9.26 -1.10 2.30
CA SER A 17 -7.96 -0.95 1.63
C SER A 17 -6.84 -1.68 2.38
N GLY A 18 -6.85 -1.66 3.70
CA GLY A 18 -5.90 -2.42 4.53
C GLY A 18 -6.11 -3.94 4.43
N LEU A 19 -7.36 -4.40 4.44
CA LEU A 19 -7.71 -5.83 4.32
C LEU A 19 -7.33 -6.45 2.96
N ALA A 20 -7.04 -5.63 1.95
CA ALA A 20 -6.49 -6.09 0.69
C ALA A 20 -5.12 -6.78 0.88
N MET A 21 -4.29 -6.34 1.84
CA MET A 21 -3.00 -6.99 2.14
C MET A 21 -3.14 -8.45 2.61
N PRO A 22 -3.91 -8.76 3.70
CA PRO A 22 -4.12 -10.15 4.09
C PRO A 22 -4.89 -10.94 3.02
N ALA A 23 -5.76 -10.32 2.22
CA ALA A 23 -6.38 -10.99 1.07
C ALA A 23 -5.33 -11.41 0.02
N GLY A 24 -4.37 -10.54 -0.28
CA GLY A 24 -3.24 -10.84 -1.17
C GLY A 24 -2.38 -11.99 -0.65
N ALA A 25 -2.09 -11.98 0.66
CA ALA A 25 -1.37 -13.06 1.33
C ALA A 25 -2.12 -14.40 1.29
N LEU A 26 -3.44 -14.38 1.48
CA LEU A 26 -4.28 -15.57 1.34
C LEU A 26 -4.22 -16.14 -0.08
N LEU A 27 -4.31 -15.27 -1.10
CA LEU A 27 -4.17 -15.69 -2.50
C LEU A 27 -2.80 -16.30 -2.78
N ALA A 28 -1.73 -15.71 -2.24
CA ALA A 28 -0.37 -16.22 -2.37
C ALA A 28 -0.15 -17.59 -1.71
N ASN A 29 -0.99 -17.94 -0.72
CA ASN A 29 -0.91 -19.20 0.01
C ASN A 29 -1.60 -20.39 -0.70
N ILE A 30 -2.43 -20.15 -1.73
CA ILE A 30 -3.23 -21.22 -2.40
C ILE A 30 -2.35 -22.18 -3.24
N GLY A 31 -1.12 -21.79 -3.57
CA GLY A 31 -0.14 -22.63 -4.27
C GLY A 31 0.66 -21.86 -5.32
N ARG A 32 1.76 -22.44 -5.80
CA ARG A 32 2.56 -21.86 -6.90
C ARG A 32 2.05 -22.36 -8.25
N ILE A 33 2.13 -21.50 -9.26
CA ILE A 33 1.79 -21.89 -10.64
C ILE A 33 2.95 -22.73 -11.19
N HIS A 34 2.65 -23.85 -11.84
CA HIS A 34 3.66 -24.65 -12.55
C HIS A 34 3.47 -24.50 -14.07
N PRO A 35 4.55 -24.41 -14.86
CA PRO A 35 5.98 -24.41 -14.48
C PRO A 35 6.47 -23.06 -13.87
N ASN A 36 7.64 -23.07 -13.22
CA ASN A 36 8.16 -21.92 -12.46
C ASN A 36 8.30 -20.61 -13.26
N TRP A 37 8.54 -20.68 -14.58
CA TRP A 37 8.62 -19.47 -15.41
C TRP A 37 7.29 -18.72 -15.47
N LEU A 38 6.17 -19.44 -15.47
CA LEU A 38 4.82 -18.87 -15.51
C LEU A 38 4.46 -18.21 -14.16
N ASP A 39 4.92 -18.80 -13.06
CA ASP A 39 4.78 -18.20 -11.73
C ASP A 39 5.59 -16.91 -11.59
N GLN A 40 6.81 -16.86 -12.14
CA GLN A 40 7.63 -15.64 -12.16
C GLN A 40 6.98 -14.55 -13.02
N GLU A 41 6.49 -14.90 -14.20
CA GLU A 41 5.80 -13.95 -15.08
C GLU A 41 4.53 -13.39 -14.42
N PHE A 42 3.74 -14.27 -13.79
CA PHE A 42 2.59 -13.84 -13.00
C PHE A 42 3.00 -12.90 -11.87
N LYS A 43 4.06 -13.23 -11.10
CA LYS A 43 4.58 -12.34 -10.04
C LYS A 43 4.97 -10.97 -10.60
N HIS A 44 5.69 -10.90 -11.72
CA HIS A 44 6.03 -9.62 -12.34
C HIS A 44 4.78 -8.84 -12.77
N GLY A 45 3.78 -9.52 -13.34
CA GLY A 45 2.50 -8.90 -13.69
C GLY A 45 1.77 -8.33 -12.47
N VAL A 46 1.75 -9.06 -11.36
CA VAL A 46 1.18 -8.59 -10.09
C VAL A 46 1.94 -7.35 -9.57
N ILE A 47 3.28 -7.39 -9.56
CA ILE A 47 4.11 -6.24 -9.13
C ILE A 47 3.86 -5.02 -10.03
N ALA A 48 3.84 -5.21 -11.35
CA ALA A 48 3.61 -4.13 -12.30
C ALA A 48 2.21 -3.53 -12.16
N PHE A 49 1.20 -4.36 -11.89
CA PHE A 49 -0.16 -3.90 -11.60
C PHE A 49 -0.22 -3.04 -10.33
N GLY A 50 0.40 -3.51 -9.24
CA GLY A 50 0.47 -2.74 -7.99
C GLY A 50 1.20 -1.41 -8.17
N GLY A 51 2.37 -1.41 -8.82
CA GLY A 51 3.11 -0.19 -9.12
C GLY A 51 2.33 0.78 -10.04
N GLY A 52 1.58 0.27 -11.01
CA GLY A 52 0.71 1.08 -11.86
C GLY A 52 -0.45 1.73 -11.11
N ALA A 53 -1.06 1.01 -10.14
CA ALA A 53 -2.09 1.54 -9.27
C ALA A 53 -1.56 2.66 -8.36
N LEU A 54 -0.38 2.48 -7.75
CA LEU A 54 0.29 3.50 -6.95
C LEU A 54 0.61 4.76 -7.77
N LEU A 55 1.23 4.60 -8.95
CA LEU A 55 1.50 5.72 -9.86
C LEU A 55 0.23 6.47 -10.26
N SER A 56 -0.86 5.74 -10.48
CA SER A 56 -2.17 6.33 -10.79
C SER A 56 -2.73 7.11 -9.61
N ALA A 57 -2.59 6.62 -8.38
CA ALA A 57 -3.03 7.33 -7.18
C ALA A 57 -2.27 8.65 -7.01
N VAL A 58 -0.96 8.62 -7.19
CA VAL A 58 -0.12 9.82 -7.17
C VAL A 58 -0.56 10.83 -8.22
N ALA A 59 -0.70 10.38 -9.48
CA ALA A 59 -0.95 11.27 -10.62
C ALA A 59 -2.39 11.81 -10.68
N LEU A 60 -3.39 11.00 -10.33
CA LEU A 60 -4.81 11.35 -10.49
C LEU A 60 -5.43 11.96 -9.23
N VAL A 61 -4.85 11.72 -8.06
CA VAL A 61 -5.44 12.09 -6.78
C VAL A 61 -4.50 12.96 -5.97
N LEU A 62 -3.33 12.43 -5.58
CA LEU A 62 -2.48 13.07 -4.56
C LEU A 62 -1.84 14.37 -5.06
N VAL A 63 -1.23 14.35 -6.25
CA VAL A 63 -0.61 15.54 -6.83
C VAL A 63 -1.65 16.60 -7.20
N PRO A 64 -2.75 16.29 -7.92
CA PRO A 64 -3.79 17.27 -8.23
C PRO A 64 -4.39 17.94 -6.99
N GLN A 65 -4.71 17.19 -5.94
CA GLN A 65 -5.23 17.77 -4.71
C GLN A 65 -4.17 18.58 -3.95
N GLY A 66 -2.92 18.10 -3.93
CA GLY A 66 -1.83 18.80 -3.25
C GLY A 66 -1.60 20.21 -3.80
N ILE A 67 -1.69 20.38 -5.12
CA ILE A 67 -1.49 21.69 -5.79
C ILE A 67 -2.71 22.63 -5.68
N GLU A 68 -3.88 22.14 -5.24
CA GLU A 68 -5.02 23.02 -4.91
C GLU A 68 -4.77 23.80 -3.62
N GLY A 69 -4.10 23.17 -2.64
CA GLY A 69 -3.81 23.76 -1.33
C GLY A 69 -2.42 24.37 -1.17
N LEU A 70 -1.50 24.11 -2.11
CA LEU A 70 -0.11 24.56 -2.06
C LEU A 70 0.33 25.16 -3.40
N SER A 71 1.21 26.17 -3.35
CA SER A 71 1.88 26.62 -4.58
C SER A 71 2.67 25.48 -5.22
N MET A 72 2.79 25.48 -6.55
CA MET A 72 3.50 24.43 -7.28
C MET A 72 4.95 24.20 -6.81
N PHE A 73 5.64 25.25 -6.38
CA PHE A 73 6.99 25.14 -5.81
C PHE A 73 7.00 24.29 -4.54
N TRP A 74 6.15 24.63 -3.56
CA TRP A 74 6.05 23.89 -2.31
C TRP A 74 5.54 22.46 -2.50
N ALA A 75 4.60 22.24 -3.41
CA ALA A 75 4.14 20.90 -3.77
C ALA A 75 5.31 20.04 -4.30
N ALA A 76 6.14 20.57 -5.19
CA ALA A 76 7.32 19.87 -5.69
C ALA A 76 8.35 19.59 -4.59
N VAL A 77 8.60 20.56 -3.70
CA VAL A 77 9.51 20.39 -2.56
C VAL A 77 9.05 19.27 -1.63
N TYR A 78 7.77 19.24 -1.25
CA TYR A 78 7.24 18.18 -0.39
C TYR A 78 7.18 16.82 -1.09
N PHE A 79 6.83 16.79 -2.38
CA PHE A 79 6.82 15.56 -3.17
C PHE A 79 8.23 14.94 -3.26
N CYS A 80 9.23 15.72 -3.68
CA CYS A 80 10.62 15.25 -3.76
C CYS A 80 11.19 14.95 -2.38
N GLY A 81 10.91 15.80 -1.39
CA GLY A 81 11.37 15.61 -0.01
C GLY A 81 10.83 14.32 0.62
N GLY A 82 9.54 14.06 0.43
CA GLY A 82 8.90 12.79 0.82
C GLY A 82 9.55 11.60 0.11
N GLY A 83 9.69 11.68 -1.21
CA GLY A 83 10.35 10.62 -1.99
C GLY A 83 11.77 10.29 -1.51
N PHE A 84 12.60 11.30 -1.26
CA PHE A 84 13.95 11.09 -0.71
C PHE A 84 13.93 10.57 0.72
N ALA A 85 12.99 11.01 1.55
CA ALA A 85 12.86 10.52 2.93
C ALA A 85 12.49 9.04 2.96
N PHE A 86 11.49 8.62 2.18
CA PHE A 86 11.07 7.21 2.09
C PHE A 86 12.14 6.34 1.41
N MET A 87 12.83 6.86 0.39
CA MET A 87 14.00 6.19 -0.18
C MET A 87 15.10 5.95 0.88
N ALA A 88 15.36 6.91 1.77
CA ALA A 88 16.33 6.73 2.84
C ALA A 88 15.90 5.67 3.86
N ILE A 89 14.59 5.62 4.19
CA ILE A 89 14.00 4.58 5.03
C ILE A 89 14.18 3.21 4.37
N ASP A 90 13.84 3.06 3.09
CA ASP A 90 14.00 1.81 2.35
C ASP A 90 15.45 1.33 2.32
N ILE A 91 16.40 2.24 2.06
CA ILE A 91 17.83 1.91 2.08
C ILE A 91 18.25 1.42 3.47
N LEU A 92 17.75 2.04 4.54
CA LEU A 92 18.03 1.62 5.91
C LEU A 92 17.44 0.23 6.19
N LEU A 93 16.17 0.00 5.86
CA LEU A 93 15.47 -1.27 6.07
C LEU A 93 16.12 -2.41 5.28
N TYR A 94 16.50 -2.14 4.03
CA TYR A 94 17.25 -3.06 3.18
C TYR A 94 18.59 -3.45 3.80
N ARG A 95 19.34 -2.48 4.34
CA ARG A 95 20.62 -2.74 5.01
C ARG A 95 20.48 -3.55 6.30
N LEU A 96 19.37 -3.40 7.02
CA LEU A 96 19.08 -4.20 8.22
C LEU A 96 18.82 -5.68 7.84
N ASN A 97 18.25 -5.94 6.67
CA ASN A 97 18.02 -7.27 6.10
C ASN A 97 17.38 -8.27 7.08
N THR A 98 16.31 -7.86 7.76
CA THR A 98 15.56 -8.71 8.68
C THR A 98 14.13 -8.92 8.17
N PRO A 99 13.42 -10.00 8.57
CA PRO A 99 12.00 -10.15 8.27
C PRO A 99 11.14 -8.99 8.81
N ALA A 100 11.58 -8.34 9.90
CA ALA A 100 10.92 -7.15 10.42
C ALA A 100 11.10 -5.93 9.51
N SER A 101 12.19 -5.87 8.72
CA SER A 101 12.41 -4.82 7.74
C SER A 101 11.31 -4.80 6.67
N GLN A 102 10.87 -5.96 6.20
CA GLN A 102 9.81 -6.06 5.20
C GLN A 102 8.46 -5.56 5.74
N LEU A 103 8.12 -5.94 6.97
CA LEU A 103 6.91 -5.45 7.65
C LEU A 103 6.99 -3.93 7.87
N ALA A 104 8.16 -3.42 8.25
CA ALA A 104 8.38 -1.99 8.42
C ALA A 104 8.28 -1.21 7.09
N ALA A 105 8.74 -1.78 5.97
CA ALA A 105 8.59 -1.18 4.65
C ALA A 105 7.11 -1.04 4.27
N MET A 106 6.34 -2.13 4.37
CA MET A 106 4.90 -2.09 4.12
C MET A 106 4.15 -1.11 5.04
N LEU A 107 4.53 -1.01 6.32
CA LEU A 107 3.95 0.01 7.21
C LEU A 107 4.32 1.43 6.79
N SER A 108 5.55 1.62 6.29
CA SER A 108 6.04 2.90 5.80
C SER A 108 5.26 3.36 4.57
N ASP A 109 4.75 2.46 3.75
CA ASP A 109 3.89 2.79 2.61
C ASP A 109 2.42 2.99 3.04
N PHE A 110 1.90 2.09 3.88
CA PHE A 110 0.50 2.11 4.32
C PHE A 110 0.13 3.34 5.15
N ILE A 111 1.02 3.80 6.04
CA ILE A 111 0.74 4.96 6.92
C ILE A 111 0.50 6.25 6.10
N PRO A 112 1.39 6.68 5.19
CA PRO A 112 1.16 7.81 4.30
C PRO A 112 -0.12 7.70 3.48
N GLU A 113 -0.45 6.52 2.97
CA GLU A 113 -1.65 6.33 2.16
C GLU A 113 -2.93 6.47 2.99
N ALA A 114 -2.96 5.89 4.20
CA ALA A 114 -4.09 6.05 5.12
C ALA A 114 -4.29 7.52 5.53
N LEU A 115 -3.20 8.26 5.76
CA LEU A 115 -3.24 9.70 6.01
C LEU A 115 -3.78 10.46 4.80
N ALA A 116 -3.33 10.12 3.59
CA ALA A 116 -3.80 10.76 2.37
C ALA A 116 -5.28 10.51 2.11
N LEU A 117 -5.78 9.29 2.37
CA LEU A 117 -7.19 8.95 2.27
C LEU A 117 -8.04 9.75 3.26
N GLY A 118 -7.61 9.83 4.52
CA GLY A 118 -8.27 10.64 5.53
C GLY A 118 -8.31 12.13 5.15
N ALA A 119 -7.21 12.67 4.63
CA ALA A 119 -7.13 14.04 4.16
C ALA A 119 -8.06 14.29 2.95
N ALA A 120 -8.08 13.39 1.96
CA ALA A 120 -8.92 13.52 0.77
C ALA A 120 -10.42 13.60 1.12
N PHE A 121 -10.87 12.80 2.10
CA PHE A 121 -12.24 12.87 2.59
C PHE A 121 -12.52 14.11 3.45
N ALA A 122 -11.56 14.55 4.26
CA ALA A 122 -11.70 15.76 5.08
C ALA A 122 -11.83 17.03 4.22
N MET A 123 -11.18 17.05 3.05
CA MET A 123 -11.30 18.15 2.07
C MET A 123 -12.62 18.11 1.26
N GLY A 124 -13.48 17.12 1.49
CA GLY A 124 -14.82 17.06 0.89
C GLY A 124 -14.86 16.63 -0.59
N GLY A 125 -13.76 16.10 -1.13
CA GLY A 125 -13.66 15.66 -2.52
C GLY A 125 -14.20 14.24 -2.75
N SER A 126 -14.79 14.01 -3.94
CA SER A 126 -15.16 12.65 -4.41
C SER A 126 -13.93 11.78 -4.71
N SER A 127 -12.75 12.38 -4.76
CA SER A 127 -11.46 11.75 -5.02
C SER A 127 -11.01 10.78 -3.92
N GLY A 128 -11.56 10.89 -2.70
CA GLY A 128 -11.32 9.92 -1.63
C GLY A 128 -11.77 8.50 -2.00
N PHE A 129 -12.87 8.34 -2.72
CA PHE A 129 -13.33 7.03 -3.20
C PHE A 129 -12.38 6.45 -4.25
N LEU A 130 -11.89 7.28 -5.16
CA LEU A 130 -10.90 6.86 -6.16
C LEU A 130 -9.59 6.44 -5.49
N LEU A 131 -9.13 7.21 -4.49
CA LEU A 131 -7.93 6.87 -3.73
C LEU A 131 -8.08 5.55 -2.99
N ALA A 132 -9.20 5.34 -2.29
CA ALA A 132 -9.49 4.06 -1.62
C ALA A 132 -9.50 2.88 -2.60
N GLY A 133 -10.08 3.07 -3.79
CA GLY A 133 -10.07 2.06 -4.84
C GLY A 133 -8.66 1.74 -5.32
N LEU A 134 -7.85 2.75 -5.60
CA LEU A 134 -6.46 2.59 -6.05
C LEU A 134 -5.59 1.95 -4.95
N MET A 135 -5.75 2.36 -3.69
CA MET A 135 -5.10 1.76 -2.52
C MET A 135 -5.44 0.28 -2.39
N THR A 136 -6.73 -0.07 -2.50
CA THR A 136 -7.17 -1.48 -2.48
C THR A 136 -6.51 -2.28 -3.61
N LEU A 137 -6.43 -1.70 -4.81
CA LEU A 137 -5.84 -2.33 -5.99
C LEU A 137 -4.33 -2.53 -5.88
N GLN A 138 -3.59 -1.67 -5.17
CA GLN A 138 -2.15 -1.89 -4.94
C GLN A 138 -1.87 -2.83 -3.76
N ASN A 139 -2.65 -2.72 -2.67
CA ASN A 139 -2.39 -3.45 -1.43
C ASN A 139 -2.59 -4.95 -1.59
N LEU A 140 -3.47 -5.36 -2.52
CA LEU A 140 -3.66 -6.76 -2.87
C LEU A 140 -2.40 -7.39 -3.51
N PRO A 141 -1.85 -6.86 -4.62
CA PRO A 141 -0.54 -7.22 -5.16
C PRO A 141 0.61 -7.20 -4.15
N GLU A 142 0.63 -6.17 -3.30
CA GLU A 142 1.70 -5.99 -2.33
C GLU A 142 1.66 -7.07 -1.25
N GLY A 143 0.49 -7.32 -0.66
CA GLY A 143 0.29 -8.41 0.28
C GLY A 143 0.61 -9.78 -0.33
N PHE A 144 0.30 -9.98 -1.62
CA PHE A 144 0.67 -11.20 -2.33
C PHE A 144 2.20 -11.38 -2.40
N ASN A 145 2.92 -10.34 -2.83
CA ASN A 145 4.37 -10.44 -2.99
C ASN A 145 5.10 -10.52 -1.65
N ALA A 146 4.73 -9.67 -0.69
CA ALA A 146 5.33 -9.65 0.64
C ALA A 146 5.11 -10.98 1.39
N PHE A 147 3.96 -11.63 1.22
CA PHE A 147 3.74 -12.97 1.79
C PHE A 147 4.75 -13.98 1.25
N ARG A 148 4.95 -14.02 -0.07
CA ARG A 148 5.87 -14.98 -0.70
C ARG A 148 7.31 -14.70 -0.29
N GLU A 149 7.70 -13.43 -0.23
CA GLU A 149 9.03 -13.01 0.22
C GLU A 149 9.28 -13.38 1.69
N LEU A 150 8.35 -13.06 2.60
CA LEU A 150 8.45 -13.44 4.01
C LEU A 150 8.45 -14.96 4.20
N LYS A 151 7.69 -15.68 3.38
CA LYS A 151 7.63 -17.14 3.43
C LYS A 151 8.92 -17.81 2.96
N ASP A 152 9.61 -17.20 2.00
CA ASP A 152 10.85 -17.71 1.43
C ASP A 152 12.10 -17.27 2.23
N SER A 153 12.06 -16.10 2.89
CA SER A 153 13.19 -15.49 3.61
C SER A 153 13.19 -15.72 5.12
N SER A 154 12.10 -16.22 5.71
CA SER A 154 11.97 -16.38 7.16
C SER A 154 11.41 -17.75 7.56
N SER A 155 11.55 -18.11 8.84
CA SER A 155 10.95 -19.31 9.42
C SER A 155 9.46 -19.15 9.77
N PHE A 156 8.81 -18.05 9.37
CA PHE A 156 7.41 -17.81 9.72
C PHE A 156 6.47 -18.80 9.04
N SER A 157 5.47 -19.26 9.80
CA SER A 157 4.36 -20.03 9.27
C SER A 157 3.45 -19.11 8.43
N ALA A 158 2.75 -19.68 7.45
CA ALA A 158 1.79 -18.93 6.63
C ALA A 158 0.75 -18.23 7.50
N THR A 159 0.22 -18.93 8.52
CA THR A 159 -0.72 -18.39 9.50
C THR A 159 -0.15 -17.15 10.20
N LYS A 160 1.11 -17.20 10.65
CA LYS A 160 1.72 -16.05 11.34
C LYS A 160 1.83 -14.83 10.43
N ILE A 161 2.24 -15.01 9.17
CA ILE A 161 2.34 -13.91 8.20
C ILE A 161 0.96 -13.29 7.93
N ILE A 162 -0.05 -14.13 7.66
CA ILE A 162 -1.42 -13.68 7.41
C ILE A 162 -1.98 -12.94 8.63
N THR A 163 -1.78 -13.46 9.85
CA THR A 163 -2.20 -12.79 11.08
C THR A 163 -1.52 -11.44 11.25
N LEU A 164 -0.23 -11.32 10.95
CA LEU A 164 0.47 -10.03 11.00
C LEU A 164 -0.16 -9.02 10.02
N PHE A 165 -0.53 -9.45 8.81
CA PHE A 165 -1.14 -8.56 7.83
C PHE A 165 -2.56 -8.14 8.24
N PHE A 166 -3.32 -9.02 8.90
CA PHE A 166 -4.59 -8.64 9.52
C PHE A 166 -4.40 -7.60 10.63
N ILE A 167 -3.38 -7.77 11.48
CA ILE A 167 -3.08 -6.79 12.53
C ILE A 167 -2.67 -5.44 11.93
N MET A 168 -1.89 -5.45 10.83
CA MET A 168 -1.49 -4.22 10.13
C MET A 168 -2.65 -3.49 9.45
N SER A 169 -3.73 -4.21 9.10
CA SER A 169 -4.90 -3.61 8.45
C SER A 169 -5.86 -2.88 9.40
N LEU A 170 -5.64 -2.99 10.72
CA LEU A 170 -6.40 -2.30 11.78
C LEU A 170 -5.75 -0.96 12.14
#